data_AF-A0A3G1IV39-F1
#
_entry.id   AF-A0A3G1IV39-F1
#
_cell.length_a   1.000
_cell.length_b   1.000
_cell.length_c   1.000
_cell.angle_alpha   90.00
_cell.angle_beta   90.00
_cell.angle_gamma   90.00
#
_symmetry.space_group_name_H-M   'P 1'
#
loop_
_entity.id
_entity.type
_entity.pdbx_description
1 polymer ?
#
loop_
_entity_poly.entity_id
_entity_poly.type
_entity_poly.pdbx_seq_one_letter_code
_entity_poly.pdbx_strand_id
1 'polypeptide(L)'
;MFLKLNLLKLEFFGSINYMSHTVKIYDTCIGCTQCVRACPTDVLEMVSWDGCRAGQIASAPRTDDCVGCKRCESACPTDFLSIRVYLGPETSRSLGLAY
;
A
#
# COMPACT_ATOMS: atom_id res chain seq x y z
N MET A 1 13.11 -37.47 3.87
CA MET A 1 12.11 -38.03 4.80
C MET A 1 11.99 -37.06 5.97
N PHE A 2 10.87 -36.32 6.01
CA PHE A 2 10.19 -35.62 7.14
C PHE A 2 10.97 -35.32 8.45
N LEU A 3 10.78 -34.26 9.22
CA LEU A 3 9.97 -33.04 9.28
C LEU A 3 10.18 -32.49 10.73
N LYS A 4 10.32 -31.18 10.93
CA LYS A 4 9.90 -30.40 12.14
C LYS A 4 10.53 -28.99 12.04
N LEU A 5 9.82 -28.02 11.48
CA LEU A 5 9.00 -27.03 12.22
C LEU A 5 9.70 -26.49 13.48
N ASN A 6 10.06 -25.20 13.45
CA ASN A 6 9.89 -24.31 14.59
C ASN A 6 9.66 -22.87 14.11
N LEU A 7 8.36 -22.57 14.00
CA LEU A 7 7.75 -21.25 14.08
C LEU A 7 8.02 -20.64 15.48
N LEU A 8 7.86 -19.31 15.59
CA LEU A 8 7.71 -18.51 16.83
C LEU A 8 8.98 -18.01 17.52
N LYS A 9 9.57 -16.94 16.96
CA LYS A 9 10.08 -15.79 17.73
C LYS A 9 10.42 -14.68 16.74
N LEU A 10 9.54 -13.69 16.60
CA LEU A 10 9.82 -12.31 16.18
C LEU A 10 8.46 -11.58 16.07
N GLU A 11 7.84 -11.29 17.20
CA GLU A 11 6.86 -10.20 17.28
C GLU A 11 7.59 -8.94 17.77
N PHE A 12 7.13 -7.75 17.33
CA PHE A 12 7.55 -6.38 17.72
C PHE A 12 8.49 -5.58 16.77
N PHE A 13 8.08 -5.33 15.52
CA PHE A 13 8.01 -3.98 14.88
C PHE A 13 7.67 -4.15 13.38
N GLY A 14 6.44 -3.83 12.99
CA GLY A 14 5.99 -3.86 11.59
C GLY A 14 5.42 -5.20 11.15
N SER A 15 4.10 -5.28 11.05
CA SER A 15 3.39 -6.41 10.43
C SER A 15 3.91 -6.64 9.01
N ILE A 16 4.79 -7.62 8.83
CA ILE A 16 5.08 -8.17 7.50
C ILE A 16 3.92 -9.12 7.20
N ASN A 17 2.78 -8.55 6.79
CA ASN A 17 1.70 -9.32 6.18
C ASN A 17 2.24 -9.91 4.87
N TYR A 18 2.70 -11.15 4.92
CA TYR A 18 3.23 -11.88 3.75
C TYR A 18 2.10 -12.32 2.78
N MET A 19 0.92 -11.69 2.85
CA MET A 19 -0.30 -12.07 2.12
C MET A 19 -1.04 -10.86 1.54
N SER A 20 -0.34 -9.77 1.22
CA SER A 20 -0.94 -8.59 0.59
C SER A 20 0.00 -7.86 -0.35
N HIS A 21 -0.57 -6.99 -1.19
CA HIS A 21 0.22 -6.12 -2.06
C HIS A 21 0.94 -5.05 -1.23
N THR A 22 2.16 -4.70 -1.63
CA THR A 22 2.92 -3.63 -0.96
C THR A 22 2.75 -2.33 -1.71
N VAL A 23 2.25 -1.30 -1.03
CA VAL A 23 2.18 0.06 -1.58
C VAL A 23 3.31 0.90 -0.99
N LYS A 24 4.18 1.45 -1.85
CA LYS A 24 5.26 2.35 -1.47
C LYS A 24 4.93 3.76 -1.93
N ILE A 25 5.02 4.71 -1.01
CA ILE A 25 4.95 6.15 -1.28
C ILE A 25 6.35 6.71 -1.10
N TYR A 26 6.79 7.52 -2.06
CA TYR A 26 8.07 8.19 -2.08
C TYR A 26 7.93 9.66 -1.66
N ASP A 27 9.03 10.23 -1.17
CA ASP A 27 9.14 11.62 -0.71
C ASP A 27 8.90 12.65 -1.82
N THR A 28 8.85 12.22 -3.09
CA THR A 28 8.45 13.05 -4.24
C THR A 28 6.95 13.38 -4.25
N CYS A 29 6.18 12.85 -3.30
CA CYS A 29 4.76 13.11 -3.19
C CYS A 29 4.45 14.58 -2.90
N ILE A 30 3.61 15.18 -3.74
CA ILE A 30 3.20 16.58 -3.59
C ILE A 30 1.96 16.78 -2.70
N GLY A 31 1.44 15.72 -2.07
CA GLY A 31 0.25 15.81 -1.21
C GLY A 31 -1.06 16.17 -1.93
N CYS A 32 -1.19 15.85 -3.23
CA CYS A 32 -2.33 16.27 -4.06
C CYS A 32 -3.64 15.49 -3.81
N THR A 33 -3.64 14.44 -2.99
CA THR A 33 -4.80 13.60 -2.62
C THR A 33 -5.47 12.80 -3.76
N GLN A 34 -4.97 12.88 -5.00
CA GLN A 34 -5.59 12.21 -6.16
C GLN A 34 -5.57 10.68 -6.05
N CYS A 35 -4.48 10.11 -5.50
CA CYS A 35 -4.35 8.66 -5.31
C CYS A 35 -5.41 8.10 -4.35
N VAL A 36 -5.72 8.85 -3.27
CA VAL A 36 -6.76 8.47 -2.28
C VAL A 36 -8.13 8.43 -2.98
N ARG A 37 -8.47 9.47 -3.73
CA ARG A 37 -9.75 9.55 -4.46
C ARG A 37 -9.90 8.50 -5.57
N ALA A 38 -8.79 8.08 -6.17
CA ALA A 38 -8.77 7.08 -7.22
C ALA A 38 -8.86 5.64 -6.72
N CYS A 39 -8.62 5.40 -5.41
CA CYS A 39 -8.64 4.08 -4.83
C CYS A 39 -10.08 3.55 -4.66
N PRO A 40 -10.47 2.46 -5.33
CA PRO A 40 -11.84 1.94 -5.22
C PRO A 40 -12.13 1.26 -3.87
N THR A 41 -11.09 0.79 -3.19
CA THR A 41 -11.18 0.10 -1.89
C THR A 41 -10.73 0.98 -0.72
N ASP A 42 -10.51 2.28 -0.96
CA ASP A 42 -10.16 3.26 0.07
C ASP A 42 -8.93 2.88 0.92
N VAL A 43 -7.93 2.22 0.33
CA VAL A 43 -6.74 1.70 1.05
C VAL A 43 -5.81 2.82 1.56
N LEU A 44 -5.90 4.00 0.96
CA LEU A 44 -4.97 5.10 1.14
C LEU A 44 -5.59 6.21 2.00
N GLU A 45 -4.79 6.84 2.85
CA GLU A 45 -5.18 8.00 3.65
C GLU A 45 -4.16 9.12 3.54
N MET A 46 -4.53 10.34 3.95
CA MET A 46 -3.61 11.48 4.02
C MET A 46 -3.12 11.68 5.45
N VAL A 47 -1.81 11.81 5.61
CA VAL A 47 -1.14 12.03 6.90
C VAL A 47 -0.36 13.33 6.82
N SER A 48 -0.30 14.09 7.92
CA SER A 48 0.49 15.32 8.00
C SER A 48 1.99 15.04 7.84
N TRP A 49 2.66 15.72 6.92
CA TRP A 49 4.11 15.62 6.72
C TRP A 49 4.66 16.94 6.16
N ASP A 50 5.65 17.50 6.87
CA ASP A 50 6.37 18.74 6.52
C ASP A 50 7.31 18.64 5.30
N GLY A 51 7.43 17.49 4.65
CA GLY A 51 8.33 17.26 3.51
C GLY A 51 7.82 17.84 2.20
N CYS A 52 6.58 18.34 2.19
CA CYS A 52 5.92 18.89 1.02
C CYS A 52 5.28 20.24 1.33
N ARG A 53 5.16 21.11 0.32
CA ARG A 53 4.42 22.39 0.41
C ARG A 53 2.98 22.22 0.89
N ALA A 54 2.35 21.08 0.60
CA ALA A 54 0.99 20.78 1.04
C ALA A 54 0.88 20.41 2.53
N GLY A 55 2.01 20.13 3.21
CA GLY A 55 2.01 19.71 4.62
C GLY A 55 1.42 18.32 4.86
N GLN A 56 1.25 17.51 3.81
CA GLN A 56 0.63 16.19 3.88
C GLN A 56 1.18 15.22 2.84
N ILE A 57 1.17 13.93 3.15
CA ILE A 57 1.52 12.83 2.26
C ILE A 57 0.42 11.77 2.22
N ALA A 58 0.39 10.96 1.17
CA ALA A 58 -0.38 9.73 1.16
C ALA A 58 0.31 8.62 1.99
N SER A 59 -0.47 7.87 2.75
CA SER A 59 -0.07 6.67 3.48
C SER A 59 -0.99 5.51 3.12
N ALA A 60 -0.51 4.27 3.28
CA ALA A 60 -1.26 3.05 2.98
C ALA A 60 -1.32 2.15 4.22
N PRO A 61 -2.20 2.42 5.20
CA PRO A 61 -2.36 1.59 6.40
C PRO A 61 -3.05 0.26 6.12
N ARG A 62 -3.92 0.20 5.10
CA ARG A 62 -4.83 -0.94 4.84
C ARG A 62 -4.43 -1.72 3.58
N THR A 63 -3.15 -1.99 3.39
CA THR A 63 -2.65 -2.67 2.18
C THR A 63 -3.22 -4.09 1.97
N ASP A 64 -3.79 -4.69 3.01
CA ASP A 64 -4.44 -5.99 2.95
C ASP A 64 -5.72 -6.02 2.10
N ASP A 65 -6.38 -4.87 1.93
CA ASP A 65 -7.57 -4.70 1.06
C ASP A 65 -7.19 -4.16 -0.34
N CYS A 66 -5.89 -4.08 -0.64
CA CYS A 66 -5.43 -3.68 -1.95
C CYS A 66 -5.69 -4.79 -2.97
N VAL A 67 -6.40 -4.45 -4.05
CA VAL A 67 -6.67 -5.33 -5.20
C VAL A 67 -5.66 -5.19 -6.34
N GLY A 68 -4.62 -4.37 -6.16
CA GLY A 68 -3.55 -4.25 -7.14
C GLY A 68 -3.96 -3.53 -8.43
N CYS A 69 -5.08 -2.81 -8.44
CA CYS A 69 -5.63 -2.17 -9.64
C CYS A 69 -4.79 -1.02 -10.24
N LYS A 70 -3.75 -0.56 -9.53
CA LYS A 70 -2.83 0.53 -9.95
C LYS A 70 -3.49 1.86 -10.36
N ARG A 71 -4.75 2.09 -10.02
CA ARG A 71 -5.42 3.38 -10.26
C ARG A 71 -4.74 4.54 -9.55
N CYS A 72 -4.19 4.28 -8.36
CA CYS A 72 -3.42 5.26 -7.62
C CYS A 72 -2.14 5.70 -8.36
N GLU A 73 -1.49 4.81 -9.11
CA GLU A 73 -0.34 5.12 -9.96
C GLU A 73 -0.75 6.01 -11.14
N SER A 74 -1.88 5.68 -11.79
CA SER A 74 -2.39 6.44 -12.95
C SER A 74 -2.93 7.82 -12.57
N ALA A 75 -3.46 7.98 -11.36
CA ALA A 75 -3.98 9.25 -10.86
C ALA A 75 -2.87 10.17 -10.34
N CYS A 76 -1.63 9.68 -10.20
CA CYS A 76 -0.52 10.46 -9.69
C CYS A 76 -0.05 11.46 -10.76
N PRO A 77 -0.13 12.78 -10.53
CA PRO A 77 0.24 13.79 -11.52
C PRO A 77 1.76 14.00 -11.64
N THR A 78 2.59 13.32 -10.85
CA THR A 78 4.05 13.49 -10.86
C THR A 78 4.69 12.64 -11.95
N ASP A 79 5.67 13.18 -12.68
CA ASP A 79 6.37 12.48 -13.77
C ASP A 79 7.08 11.19 -13.32
N PHE A 80 7.64 11.19 -12.10
CA PHE A 80 8.26 10.02 -11.49
C PHE A 80 7.36 9.53 -10.34
N LEU A 81 6.28 8.81 -10.70
CA LEU A 81 5.27 8.21 -9.81
C LEU A 81 5.67 8.21 -8.33
N SER A 82 5.09 9.11 -7.54
CA SER A 82 5.34 9.15 -6.10
C SER A 82 4.71 7.98 -5.35
N ILE A 83 3.91 7.15 -6.02
CA ILE A 83 3.26 5.96 -5.46
C ILE A 83 3.48 4.77 -6.41
N ARG A 84 3.88 3.63 -5.85
CA ARG A 84 3.98 2.35 -6.57
C ARG A 84 3.34 1.21 -5.80
N VAL A 85 2.68 0.32 -6.53
CA VAL A 85 2.06 -0.90 -6.04
C VAL A 85 2.86 -2.10 -6.54
N TYR A 86 3.43 -2.84 -5.59
CA TYR A 86 4.09 -4.12 -5.83
C TYR A 86 3.11 -5.25 -5.52
N LEU A 87 2.80 -6.05 -6.53
CA LEU A 87 1.90 -7.19 -6.36
C LEU A 87 2.61 -8.28 -5.55
N GLY A 88 2.15 -8.48 -4.32
CA GLY A 88 2.48 -9.64 -3.49
C GLY A 88 1.63 -10.87 -3.82
N PRO A 89 1.71 -11.93 -3.00
CA PRO A 89 0.91 -13.14 -3.17
C PRO A 89 -0.59 -12.85 -3.11
N GLU A 90 -1.33 -13.50 -4.01
CA GLU A 90 -2.76 -13.25 -4.20
C GLU A 90 -3.61 -13.90 -3.11
N THR A 91 -4.58 -13.15 -2.59
CA THR A 91 -5.63 -13.60 -1.67
C THR A 91 -7.00 -13.42 -2.32
N SER A 92 -8.05 -14.02 -1.72
CA SER A 92 -9.44 -13.81 -2.16
C SER A 92 -9.84 -12.34 -2.16
N ARG A 93 -9.28 -11.53 -1.24
CA ARG A 93 -9.44 -10.08 -1.20
C ARG A 93 -8.73 -9.40 -2.36
N SER A 94 -7.46 -9.74 -2.61
CA SER A 94 -6.68 -9.08 -3.66
C SER A 94 -7.21 -9.39 -5.07
N LEU A 95 -7.80 -10.57 -5.27
CA LEU A 95 -8.44 -10.97 -6.53
C LEU A 95 -9.83 -10.34 -6.73
N GLY A 96 -10.35 -9.62 -5.73
CA GLY A 96 -11.73 -9.13 -5.78
C GLY A 96 -12.73 -10.27 -5.92
N LEU A 97 -12.52 -11.39 -5.22
CA LEU A 97 -13.46 -12.52 -5.20
C LEU A 97 -14.24 -12.59 -3.88
N ALA A 98 -13.99 -11.64 -2.97
CA ALA A 98 -14.60 -11.57 -1.64
C ALA A 98 -15.78 -10.58 -1.54
N TYR A 99 -16.40 -10.21 -2.67
CA TYR A 99 -17.64 -9.43 -2.72
C TYR A 99 -18.82 -10.29 -3.19
#